data_AF-A0A1I8C6R0-F1
#
_entry.id   AF-A0A1I8C6R0-F1
#
_cell.length_a   1.000
_cell.length_b   1.000
_cell.length_c   1.000
_cell.angle_alpha   90.00
_cell.angle_beta   90.00
_cell.angle_gamma   90.00
#
_symmetry.space_group_name_H-M   'P 1'
#
loop_
_entity.id
_entity.type
_entity.pdbx_description
1 polymer ?
#
loop_
_entity_poly.entity_id
_entity_poly.type
_entity_poly.pdbx_seq_one_letter_code
_entity_poly.pdbx_strand_id
1 'polypeptide(L)'
;MIPYQNLQTLKVVSNCVGFKRYKAVEMRKLNVIGENSKPNSFGFLLNKQIYNANDALRNRAIIKSDFKGCHKYIDSSTYIAHLYAGSGYVTMTGDDWGVIAMVFPNCKDFKELNDHHSTYPFEYLREQNKIYKQNIKNKWQEYQNSQHLN
;
A
#
# COMPACT_ATOMS: atom_id res chain seq x y z
N MET A 1 10.37 -3.27 16.62
CA MET A 1 10.92 -4.59 16.22
C MET A 1 9.73 -5.50 16.00
N ILE A 2 9.49 -5.97 14.78
CA ILE A 2 8.49 -7.01 14.55
C ILE A 2 8.95 -8.25 15.32
N PRO A 3 8.10 -8.85 16.16
CA PRO A 3 8.49 -10.03 16.92
C PRO A 3 8.93 -11.12 15.96
N TYR A 4 10.02 -11.77 16.35
CA TYR A 4 10.79 -12.81 15.67
C TYR A 4 10.00 -14.12 15.43
N GLN A 5 8.73 -14.07 15.05
CA GLN A 5 7.87 -15.25 14.91
C GLN A 5 7.60 -15.70 13.46
N ASN A 6 8.08 -14.99 12.43
CA ASN A 6 7.86 -15.40 11.03
C ASN A 6 9.14 -15.68 10.23
N LEU A 7 10.20 -16.21 10.86
CA LEU A 7 11.40 -16.68 10.13
C LEU A 7 11.23 -18.04 9.44
N GLN A 8 10.05 -18.67 9.51
CA GLN A 8 9.78 -19.96 8.87
C GLN A 8 9.10 -19.88 7.48
N THR A 9 8.74 -18.72 6.96
CA THR A 9 8.02 -18.63 5.67
C THR A 9 8.89 -18.41 4.41
N LEU A 10 10.23 -18.43 4.52
CA LEU A 10 11.13 -18.17 3.38
C LEU A 10 11.58 -19.41 2.59
N LYS A 11 10.92 -20.57 2.73
CA LYS A 11 11.18 -21.74 1.87
C LYS A 11 10.33 -21.78 0.59
N VAL A 12 9.34 -20.89 0.45
CA VAL A 12 8.39 -20.91 -0.68
C VAL A 12 8.80 -19.99 -1.84
N VAL A 13 9.70 -19.02 -1.61
CA VAL A 13 10.05 -18.00 -2.63
C VAL A 13 10.99 -18.54 -3.73
N SER A 14 11.74 -19.62 -3.46
CA SER A 14 12.71 -20.16 -4.42
C SER A 14 12.10 -20.77 -5.68
N ASN A 15 10.79 -21.01 -5.70
CA ASN A 15 10.06 -21.57 -6.86
C ASN A 15 9.21 -20.54 -7.60
N CYS A 16 9.37 -19.24 -7.35
CA CYS A 16 8.76 -18.21 -8.21
C CYS A 16 9.41 -18.27 -9.60
N VAL A 17 8.73 -18.96 -10.53
CA VAL A 17 9.07 -19.17 -11.96
C VAL A 17 9.43 -17.87 -12.71
N GLY A 18 9.12 -16.71 -12.15
CA GLY A 18 9.31 -15.40 -12.76
C GLY A 18 10.73 -14.80 -12.72
N PHE A 19 11.61 -15.14 -11.77
CA PHE A 19 12.86 -14.38 -11.58
C PHE A 19 13.79 -14.40 -12.80
N LYS A 20 14.00 -15.60 -13.40
CA LYS A 20 14.81 -15.74 -14.62
C LYS A 20 14.12 -15.13 -15.85
N ARG A 21 12.79 -15.18 -15.90
CA ARG A 21 11.99 -14.67 -17.04
C ARG A 21 11.93 -13.14 -17.07
N TYR A 22 11.82 -12.50 -15.91
CA TYR A 22 11.58 -11.06 -15.79
C TYR A 22 12.83 -10.24 -15.42
N LYS A 23 14.02 -10.86 -15.39
CA LYS A 23 15.28 -10.20 -14.97
C LYS A 23 15.12 -9.44 -13.65
N ALA A 24 14.39 -10.04 -12.71
CA ALA A 24 14.04 -9.42 -11.43
C ALA A 24 15.09 -9.67 -10.35
N VAL A 25 15.15 -8.80 -9.35
CA VAL A 25 16.04 -8.93 -8.18
C VAL A 25 15.25 -9.48 -6.99
N GLU A 26 15.75 -10.54 -6.36
CA GLU A 26 15.16 -11.13 -5.15
C GLU A 26 15.72 -10.46 -3.89
N MET A 27 14.85 -9.88 -3.06
CA MET A 27 15.21 -9.37 -1.74
C MET A 27 14.91 -10.41 -0.66
N ARG A 28 15.91 -11.25 -0.32
CA ARG A 28 15.76 -12.35 0.66
C ARG A 28 15.41 -11.93 2.08
N LYS A 29 15.63 -10.65 2.42
CA LYS A 29 15.41 -10.09 3.77
C LYS A 29 14.61 -8.78 3.68
N LEU A 30 13.52 -8.80 2.93
CA LEU A 30 12.56 -7.71 2.92
C LEU A 30 11.58 -7.89 4.08
N ASN A 31 11.57 -6.93 5.00
CA ASN A 31 10.67 -6.95 6.15
C ASN A 31 9.43 -6.10 5.84
N VAL A 32 8.28 -6.54 6.36
CA VAL A 32 7.13 -5.65 6.55
C VAL A 32 7.37 -4.76 7.78
N ILE A 33 6.54 -3.74 7.99
CA ILE A 33 6.60 -2.81 9.13
C ILE A 33 5.53 -3.13 10.17
N GLY A 34 4.36 -3.59 9.72
CA GLY A 34 3.28 -4.05 10.58
C GLY A 34 2.41 -5.10 9.92
N GLU A 35 1.40 -5.53 10.66
CA GLU A 35 0.59 -6.73 10.33
C GLU A 35 -0.39 -6.51 9.17
N ASN A 36 -0.75 -5.26 8.85
CA ASN A 36 -1.72 -4.96 7.80
C ASN A 36 -1.22 -3.87 6.84
N SER A 37 -2.02 -3.54 5.83
CA SER A 37 -1.63 -2.63 4.75
C SER A 37 -1.29 -1.22 5.24
N LYS A 38 -1.90 -0.74 6.33
CA LYS A 38 -1.75 0.65 6.80
C LYS A 38 -0.32 1.00 7.29
N PRO A 39 0.28 0.33 8.29
CA PRO A 39 1.64 0.60 8.73
C PRO A 39 2.68 0.34 7.63
N ASN A 40 2.43 -0.63 6.76
CA ASN A 40 3.30 -0.93 5.63
C ASN A 40 3.27 0.20 4.59
N SER A 41 2.07 0.71 4.26
CA SER A 41 1.90 1.81 3.32
C SER A 41 2.47 3.12 3.88
N PHE A 42 2.33 3.38 5.18
CA PHE A 42 2.93 4.58 5.80
C PHE A 42 4.45 4.55 5.71
N GLY A 43 5.09 3.42 6.01
CA GLY A 43 6.55 3.37 5.91
C GLY A 43 7.05 3.37 4.47
N PHE A 44 6.35 2.71 3.55
CA PHE A 44 6.76 2.69 2.15
C PHE A 44 6.50 4.03 1.44
N LEU A 45 5.29 4.57 1.55
CA LEU A 45 4.85 5.73 0.78
C LEU A 45 5.19 7.07 1.44
N LEU A 46 5.29 7.13 2.76
CA LEU A 46 5.54 8.37 3.50
C LEU A 46 6.90 8.38 4.22
N ASN A 47 7.61 7.25 4.26
CA ASN A 47 8.78 7.09 5.14
C ASN A 47 8.47 7.43 6.61
N LYS A 48 7.27 7.04 7.08
CA LYS A 48 6.79 7.30 8.45
C LYS A 48 6.41 6.01 9.17
N GLN A 49 6.68 5.92 10.46
CA GLN A 49 6.26 4.79 11.30
C GLN A 49 4.97 5.08 12.06
N ILE A 50 4.03 4.11 12.07
CA ILE A 50 2.78 4.21 12.83
C ILE A 50 2.93 3.72 14.27
N TYR A 51 3.86 2.80 14.52
CA TYR A 51 4.09 2.22 15.83
C TYR A 51 5.37 2.77 16.46
N ASN A 52 5.42 2.74 17.79
CA ASN A 52 6.67 2.97 18.50
C ASN A 52 7.65 1.84 18.19
N ALA A 53 8.90 2.18 17.88
CA ALA A 53 9.95 1.19 17.74
C ALA A 53 10.54 0.90 19.13
N ASN A 54 10.22 -0.27 19.67
CA ASN A 54 10.79 -0.79 20.91
C ASN A 54 11.86 -1.85 20.58
N ASP A 55 13.02 -1.74 21.26
CA ASP A 55 14.11 -2.71 21.25
C ASP A 55 14.43 -3.10 22.71
N ALA A 56 13.50 -3.86 23.29
CA ALA A 56 13.58 -4.32 24.68
C ALA A 56 14.79 -5.24 24.92
N LEU A 57 15.21 -6.00 23.91
CA LEU A 57 16.35 -6.93 24.00
C LEU A 57 17.67 -6.20 24.25
N ARG A 58 17.82 -4.99 23.70
CA ARG A 58 19.02 -4.15 23.88
C ARG A 58 18.80 -3.01 24.86
N ASN A 59 17.66 -2.98 25.56
CA ASN A 59 17.25 -1.93 26.48
C ASN A 59 17.46 -0.51 25.91
N ARG A 60 17.14 -0.32 24.63
CA ARG A 60 17.30 0.99 23.96
C ARG A 60 16.09 1.87 24.20
N ALA A 61 16.31 3.18 24.12
CA ALA A 61 15.22 4.16 24.17
C ALA A 61 14.19 3.89 23.06
N ILE A 62 12.91 4.05 23.42
CA ILE A 62 11.79 3.88 22.48
C ILE A 62 11.83 5.01 21.45
N ILE A 63 11.85 4.64 20.17
CA ILE A 63 11.65 5.60 19.07
C ILE A 63 10.13 5.81 18.93
N LYS A 64 9.68 7.05 19.09
CA LYS A 64 8.25 7.38 19.06
C LYS A 64 7.68 7.35 17.64
N SER A 65 6.43 6.91 17.53
CA SER A 65 5.65 6.92 16.29
C SER A 65 5.55 8.33 15.68
N ASP A 66 5.59 8.40 14.35
CA ASP A 66 5.31 9.63 13.58
C ASP A 66 3.80 9.89 13.46
N PHE A 67 2.98 8.86 13.67
CA PHE A 67 1.54 8.93 13.52
C PHE A 67 0.91 9.64 14.73
N LYS A 68 0.30 10.81 14.47
CA LYS A 68 -0.31 11.68 15.49
C LYS A 68 -1.81 11.45 15.67
N GLY A 69 -2.31 10.28 15.28
CA GLY A 69 -3.74 9.94 15.34
C GLY A 69 -4.52 10.40 14.11
N CYS A 70 -5.82 10.08 14.09
CA CYS A 70 -6.70 10.27 12.94
C CYS A 70 -7.27 11.69 12.77
N HIS A 71 -7.08 12.59 13.73
CA HIS A 71 -7.70 13.92 13.72
C HIS A 71 -6.82 15.01 13.05
N LYS A 72 -5.64 14.64 12.57
CA LYS A 72 -4.69 15.55 11.90
C LYS A 72 -4.48 15.10 10.46
N TYR A 73 -4.36 16.08 9.57
CA TYR A 73 -4.02 15.81 8.17
C TYR A 73 -2.65 15.12 8.08
N ILE A 74 -2.53 14.20 7.14
CA ILE A 74 -1.24 13.57 6.82
C ILE A 74 -0.36 14.64 6.17
N ASP A 75 0.86 14.77 6.66
CA ASP A 75 1.87 15.63 6.06
C ASP A 75 2.46 14.94 4.82
N SER A 76 2.25 15.55 3.66
CA SER A 76 2.63 15.05 2.34
C SER A 76 4.05 15.37 1.92
N SER A 77 4.82 16.14 2.71
CA SER A 77 6.20 16.53 2.33
C SER A 77 7.13 15.35 2.09
N THR A 78 6.85 14.19 2.68
CA THR A 78 7.60 12.94 2.49
C THR A 78 6.85 11.89 1.68
N TYR A 79 5.69 12.24 1.12
CA TYR A 79 4.90 11.32 0.31
C TYR A 79 5.54 11.11 -1.05
N ILE A 80 5.75 9.85 -1.43
CA ILE A 80 6.48 9.50 -2.66
C ILE A 80 5.87 10.15 -3.90
N ALA A 81 4.54 10.14 -4.07
CA ALA A 81 3.94 10.76 -5.26
C ALA A 81 4.12 12.29 -5.26
N HIS A 82 4.11 12.95 -4.10
CA HIS A 82 4.37 14.38 -3.99
C HIS A 82 5.83 14.71 -4.36
N LEU A 83 6.79 13.91 -3.88
CA LEU A 83 8.21 14.09 -4.18
C LEU A 83 8.52 13.91 -5.68
N TYR A 84 7.94 12.89 -6.31
CA TYR A 84 8.10 12.66 -7.74
C TYR A 84 7.39 13.75 -8.57
N ALA A 85 6.20 14.20 -8.17
CA ALA A 85 5.53 15.32 -8.82
C ALA A 85 6.39 16.60 -8.79
N GLY A 86 6.97 16.93 -7.63
CA GLY A 86 7.90 18.06 -7.49
C GLY A 86 9.18 17.93 -8.32
N SER A 87 9.53 16.71 -8.74
CA SER A 87 10.68 16.42 -9.61
C SER A 87 10.32 16.39 -11.10
N GLY A 88 9.10 16.80 -11.48
CA GLY A 88 8.65 16.89 -12.87
C GLY A 88 8.00 15.63 -13.43
N TYR A 89 7.70 14.63 -12.60
CA TYR A 89 7.01 13.41 -13.03
C TYR A 89 5.48 13.59 -12.99
N VAL A 90 4.78 12.95 -13.92
CA VAL A 90 3.34 12.71 -13.81
C VAL A 90 3.13 11.50 -12.91
N THR A 91 2.26 11.65 -11.91
CA THR A 91 2.09 10.65 -10.84
C THR A 91 0.67 10.12 -10.80
N MET A 92 0.54 8.81 -10.59
CA MET A 92 -0.74 8.13 -10.46
C MET A 92 -0.74 7.25 -9.22
N THR A 93 -1.81 7.32 -8.42
CA THR A 93 -2.08 6.34 -7.36
C THR A 93 -3.12 5.33 -7.79
N GLY A 94 -2.88 4.07 -7.46
CA GLY A 94 -3.79 2.97 -7.72
C GLY A 94 -3.96 2.13 -6.46
N ASP A 95 -5.20 1.90 -6.06
CA ASP A 95 -5.56 1.01 -4.96
C ASP A 95 -6.59 -0.03 -5.46
N ASP A 96 -6.71 -1.16 -4.76
CA ASP A 96 -7.65 -2.23 -5.09
C ASP A 96 -8.90 -2.22 -4.20
N TRP A 97 -9.02 -1.20 -3.34
CA TRP A 97 -10.12 -1.01 -2.42
C TRP A 97 -10.62 0.44 -2.36
N GLY A 98 -11.91 0.62 -2.04
CA GLY A 98 -12.56 1.93 -1.89
C GLY A 98 -12.22 2.62 -0.57
N VAL A 99 -11.42 1.99 0.28
CA VAL A 99 -10.82 2.54 1.49
C VAL A 99 -9.31 2.41 1.35
N ILE A 100 -8.68 3.46 0.84
CA ILE A 100 -7.23 3.44 0.56
C ILE A 100 -6.44 3.47 1.86
N ALA A 101 -5.21 2.92 1.83
CA ALA A 101 -4.41 2.77 3.05
C ALA A 101 -4.16 4.10 3.82
N MET A 102 -4.23 5.24 3.13
CA MET A 102 -4.13 6.58 3.71
C MET A 102 -5.48 7.14 4.18
N VAL A 103 -6.57 6.81 3.49
CA VAL A 103 -7.95 7.23 3.80
C VAL A 103 -8.63 6.12 4.59
N PHE A 104 -8.24 6.01 5.86
CA PHE A 104 -8.96 5.13 6.78
C PHE A 104 -10.26 5.81 7.25
N PRO A 105 -11.37 5.07 7.50
CA PRO A 105 -12.62 5.68 7.92
C PRO A 105 -12.43 6.54 9.18
N ASN A 106 -13.03 7.72 9.18
CA ASN A 106 -12.95 8.71 10.26
C ASN A 106 -11.55 9.31 10.51
N CYS A 107 -10.60 9.14 9.58
CA CYS A 107 -9.28 9.76 9.64
C CYS A 107 -9.16 10.87 8.60
N LYS A 108 -8.46 11.96 8.95
CA LYS A 108 -8.08 12.99 7.99
C LYS A 108 -6.96 12.45 7.11
N ASP A 109 -7.16 12.55 5.81
CA ASP A 109 -6.15 12.24 4.81
C ASP A 109 -5.19 13.44 4.62
N PHE A 110 -4.55 13.55 3.47
CA PHE A 110 -3.87 14.75 3.04
C PHE A 110 -4.82 15.95 2.93
N LYS A 111 -4.25 17.15 3.10
CA LYS A 111 -5.00 18.41 2.97
C LYS A 111 -5.30 18.76 1.51
N GLU A 112 -4.41 18.37 0.60
CA GLU A 112 -4.44 18.67 -0.82
C GLU A 112 -4.28 17.37 -1.62
N LEU A 113 -4.65 17.40 -2.90
CA LEU A 113 -4.38 16.29 -3.83
C LEU A 113 -2.87 16.18 -4.04
N ASN A 114 -2.30 14.99 -3.88
CA ASN A 114 -0.83 14.77 -3.97
C ASN A 114 -0.39 13.96 -5.19
N ASP A 115 -1.33 13.65 -6.07
CA ASP A 115 -1.17 12.88 -7.27
C ASP A 115 -1.93 13.53 -8.43
N HIS A 116 -1.40 13.39 -9.64
CA HIS A 116 -2.05 13.94 -10.84
C HIS A 116 -3.28 13.10 -11.24
N HIS A 117 -3.20 11.79 -11.00
CA HIS A 117 -4.24 10.83 -11.29
C HIS A 117 -4.44 9.87 -10.12
N SER A 118 -5.69 9.43 -9.89
CA SER A 118 -6.00 8.43 -8.89
C SER A 118 -7.06 7.46 -9.39
N THR A 119 -6.94 6.17 -9.06
CA THR A 119 -8.04 5.21 -9.25
C THR A 119 -9.11 5.32 -8.17
N TYR A 120 -8.87 6.07 -7.09
CA TYR A 120 -9.76 6.13 -5.93
C TYR A 120 -11.23 6.42 -6.28
N PRO A 121 -11.57 7.39 -7.15
CA PRO A 121 -12.97 7.62 -7.52
C PRO A 121 -13.62 6.39 -8.16
N PHE A 122 -12.89 5.65 -8.99
CA PHE A 122 -13.38 4.44 -9.64
C PHE A 122 -13.57 3.30 -8.64
N GLU A 123 -12.62 3.13 -7.72
CA GLU A 123 -12.69 2.12 -6.66
C GLU A 123 -13.84 2.39 -5.70
N TYR A 124 -13.96 3.65 -5.25
CA TYR A 124 -15.07 4.07 -4.40
C TYR A 124 -16.43 3.83 -5.06
N LEU A 125 -16.59 4.19 -6.34
CA LEU A 125 -17.81 3.91 -7.11
C LEU A 125 -18.06 2.40 -7.26
N ARG A 126 -17.02 1.60 -7.51
CA ARG A 126 -17.10 0.12 -7.56
C ARG A 126 -17.62 -0.48 -6.28
N GLU A 127 -17.32 0.12 -5.13
CA GLU A 127 -17.78 -0.38 -3.85
C GLU A 127 -19.19 0.08 -3.49
N GLN A 128 -19.45 1.37 -3.65
CA GLN A 128 -20.67 2.01 -3.14
C GLN A 128 -21.85 1.91 -4.11
N ASN A 129 -21.59 1.79 -5.42
CA ASN A 129 -22.65 1.72 -6.43
C ASN A 129 -22.89 0.27 -6.90
N LYS A 130 -24.02 -0.31 -6.50
CA LYS A 130 -24.40 -1.69 -6.85
C LYS A 130 -24.47 -1.95 -8.36
N ILE A 131 -24.98 -0.99 -9.14
CA ILE A 131 -25.10 -1.12 -10.60
C ILE A 131 -23.71 -1.14 -11.22
N TYR A 132 -22.86 -0.19 -10.84
CA TYR A 132 -21.50 -0.09 -11.34
C TYR A 132 -20.67 -1.35 -10.96
N LYS A 133 -20.81 -1.82 -9.71
CA LYS A 133 -20.20 -3.07 -9.23
C LYS A 133 -20.61 -4.27 -10.07
N GLN A 134 -21.90 -4.40 -10.39
CA GLN A 134 -22.41 -5.50 -11.18
C GLN A 134 -21.94 -5.42 -12.64
N ASN A 135 -21.94 -4.23 -13.23
CA ASN A 135 -21.46 -4.02 -14.60
C ASN A 135 -19.99 -4.39 -14.74
N ILE A 136 -19.15 -4.02 -13.76
CA ILE A 136 -17.74 -4.44 -13.74
C ILE A 136 -17.64 -5.97 -13.68
N LYS A 137 -18.37 -6.63 -12.78
CA LYS A 137 -18.36 -8.11 -12.69
C LYS A 137 -18.73 -8.79 -14.01
N ASN A 138 -19.77 -8.31 -14.68
CA ASN A 138 -20.22 -8.87 -15.96
C ASN A 138 -19.11 -8.73 -17.03
N LYS A 139 -18.49 -7.55 -17.14
CA LYS A 139 -17.37 -7.34 -18.07
C LYS A 139 -16.16 -8.24 -17.77
N TRP A 140 -15.85 -8.48 -16.50
CA TRP A 140 -14.78 -9.42 -16.13
C TRP A 140 -15.09 -10.84 -16.58
N GLN A 141 -16.35 -11.28 -16.45
CA GLN A 141 -16.78 -12.60 -16.93
C GLN A 141 -16.69 -12.71 -18.46
N GLU A 142 -17.14 -11.67 -19.19
CA GLU A 142 -17.01 -11.59 -20.64
C GLU A 142 -15.53 -11.70 -21.08
N TYR A 143 -14.64 -10.97 -20.42
CA TYR A 143 -13.21 -11.04 -20.69
C TYR A 143 -12.65 -12.44 -20.46
N GLN A 144 -12.92 -13.07 -19.32
CA GLN A 144 -12.46 -14.44 -19.03
C GLN A 144 -12.93 -15.43 -20.10
N ASN A 145 -14.21 -15.35 -20.49
CA ASN A 145 -14.77 -16.19 -21.53
C ASN A 145 -14.06 -15.98 -22.88
N SER A 146 -13.66 -14.75 -23.22
CA SER A 146 -12.91 -14.46 -24.45
C SER A 146 -11.50 -15.06 -24.48
N GLN A 147 -10.86 -15.24 -23.32
CA GLN A 147 -9.50 -15.78 -23.21
C GLN A 147 -9.46 -17.32 -23.27
N HIS A 148 -10.60 -17.99 -23.05
CA HIS A 148 -10.72 -19.45 -23.11
C HIS A 148 -11.16 -19.98 -24.49
N LEU A 149 -11.42 -19.07 -25.45
CA LEU A 149 -11.82 -19.41 -26.82
C LEU A 149 -10.62 -19.44 -27.80
N ASN A 150 -9.39 -19.29 -27.32
CA ASN A 150 -8.15 -19.40 -28.09
C ASN A 150 -7.27 -20.53 -27.57
#